data_AF-A0A930VYE6-F1
#
_entry.id   AF-A0A930VYE6-F1
#
_cell.length_a   1.000
_cell.length_b   1.000
_cell.length_c   1.000
_cell.angle_alpha   90.00
_cell.angle_beta   90.00
_cell.angle_gamma   90.00
#
_symmetry.space_group_name_H-M   'P 1'
#
loop_
_entity.id
_entity.type
_entity.pdbx_description
1 polymer ?
#
loop_
_entity_poly.entity_id
_entity_poly.type
_entity_poly.pdbx_seq_one_letter_code
_entity_poly.pdbx_strand_id
1 'polypeptide(L)'
;TIALLEEMQVKGSRLLLSDVGCGAALSRGALEAASHTVFVNTRSMQDRVYAASVNERAKALMDEWIPRAEALSRHVSAHLQGGEA
;
A
#
# COMPACT_ATOMS: atom_id res chain seq x y z
N THR A 1 2.92 -3.15 7.43
CA THR A 1 1.84 -4.07 7.03
C THR A 1 2.13 -4.76 5.71
N ILE A 2 2.29 -4.04 4.59
CA ILE A 2 2.51 -4.65 3.26
C ILE A 2 3.70 -5.63 3.24
N ALA A 3 4.84 -5.25 3.81
CA ALA A 3 6.00 -6.17 3.91
C ALA A 3 5.69 -7.49 4.63
N LEU A 4 4.84 -7.47 5.67
CA LEU A 4 4.42 -8.68 6.37
C LEU A 4 3.48 -9.51 5.49
N LEU A 5 2.59 -8.86 4.73
CA LEU A 5 1.70 -9.55 3.80
C LEU A 5 2.48 -10.21 2.65
N GLU A 6 3.55 -9.58 2.17
CA GLU A 6 4.48 -10.20 1.21
C GLU A 6 5.17 -11.43 1.82
N GLU A 7 5.61 -11.36 3.08
CA GLU A 7 6.16 -12.53 3.77
C GLU A 7 5.13 -13.65 3.94
N MET A 8 3.89 -13.30 4.29
CA MET A 8 2.77 -14.24 4.42
C MET A 8 2.37 -14.85 3.08
N GLN A 9 2.53 -14.15 1.96
CA GLN A 9 2.30 -14.72 0.63
C GLN A 9 3.24 -15.88 0.32
N VAL A 10 4.50 -15.80 0.78
CA VAL A 10 5.51 -16.84 0.55
C VAL A 10 5.43 -17.96 1.59
N LYS A 11 5.25 -17.59 2.87
CA LYS A 11 5.36 -18.54 4.00
C LYS A 11 4.02 -19.04 4.53
N GLY A 12 2.92 -18.37 4.18
CA GLY A 12 1.58 -18.68 4.65
C GLY A 12 0.96 -19.89 3.95
N SER A 13 -0.15 -20.38 4.50
CA SER A 13 -0.92 -21.44 3.85
C SER A 13 -1.65 -20.89 2.63
N ARG A 14 -1.96 -21.78 1.66
CA ARG A 14 -2.81 -21.43 0.50
C ARG A 14 -4.17 -20.86 0.91
N LEU A 15 -4.69 -21.26 2.07
CA LEU A 15 -5.97 -20.77 2.60
C LEU A 15 -5.91 -19.30 3.02
N LEU A 16 -4.74 -18.79 3.41
CA LEU A 16 -4.55 -17.38 3.80
C LEU A 16 -4.35 -16.45 2.61
N LEU A 17 -4.24 -16.98 1.39
CA LEU A 17 -3.89 -16.18 0.22
C LEU A 17 -4.95 -15.11 -0.09
N SER A 18 -6.23 -15.41 0.11
CA SER A 18 -7.30 -14.41 -0.01
C SER A 18 -7.17 -13.28 1.01
N ASP A 19 -6.82 -13.61 2.26
CA ASP A 19 -6.63 -12.60 3.33
C ASP A 19 -5.43 -11.71 3.04
N VAL A 20 -4.37 -12.27 2.47
CA VAL A 20 -3.20 -11.53 1.99
C VAL A 20 -3.60 -10.51 0.92
N GLY A 21 -4.40 -10.93 -0.07
CA GLY A 21 -4.89 -10.04 -1.13
C GLY A 21 -5.78 -8.92 -0.59
N CYS A 22 -6.72 -9.25 0.31
CA CYS A 22 -7.56 -8.28 1.00
C CYS A 22 -6.71 -7.27 1.78
N GLY A 23 -5.74 -7.74 2.56
CA GLY A 23 -4.84 -6.89 3.33
C GLY A 23 -4.02 -5.95 2.44
N ALA A 24 -3.56 -6.43 1.28
CA ALA A 24 -2.81 -5.64 0.33
C ALA A 24 -3.66 -4.53 -0.28
N ALA A 25 -4.86 -4.87 -0.78
CA ALA A 25 -5.80 -3.92 -1.36
C ALA A 25 -6.23 -2.83 -0.36
N LEU A 26 -6.55 -3.23 0.87
CA LEU A 26 -6.92 -2.30 1.95
C LEU A 26 -5.74 -1.40 2.35
N SER A 27 -4.52 -1.95 2.46
CA SER A 27 -3.33 -1.17 2.80
C SER A 27 -3.01 -0.11 1.75
N ARG A 28 -3.17 -0.46 0.46
CA ARG A 28 -3.04 0.49 -0.66
C ARG A 28 -4.04 1.64 -0.53
N GLY A 29 -5.33 1.31 -0.39
CA GLY A 29 -6.38 2.32 -0.28
C GLY A 29 -6.20 3.21 0.96
N ALA A 30 -5.78 2.63 2.09
CA ALA A 30 -5.48 3.39 3.30
C ALA A 30 -4.31 4.37 3.10
N LEU A 31 -3.27 3.97 2.37
CA LEU A 31 -2.12 4.83 2.08
C LEU A 31 -2.50 6.01 1.17
N GLU A 32 -3.28 5.74 0.12
CA GLU A 32 -3.84 6.79 -0.76
C GLU A 32 -4.73 7.76 0.03
N ALA A 33 -5.63 7.24 0.88
CA ALA A 33 -6.51 8.08 1.70
C ALA A 33 -5.72 8.94 2.71
N ALA A 34 -4.69 8.37 3.34
CA ALA A 34 -3.83 9.09 4.26
C ALA A 34 -3.08 10.24 3.55
N SER A 35 -2.57 10.01 2.33
CA SER A 35 -1.82 11.02 1.58
C SER A 35 -2.70 12.21 1.20
N HIS A 36 -3.97 11.99 0.85
CA HIS A 36 -4.92 13.08 0.58
C HIS A 36 -5.04 14.03 1.78
N THR A 37 -5.12 13.48 2.98
CA THR A 37 -5.20 14.26 4.22
C THR A 37 -3.93 15.07 4.44
N VAL A 38 -2.76 14.48 4.19
CA VAL A 38 -1.47 15.18 4.25
C VAL A 38 -1.41 16.33 3.24
N PHE A 39 -1.79 16.09 1.99
CA PHE A 39 -1.72 17.09 0.93
C PHE A 39 -2.68 18.26 1.16
N VAL A 40 -3.84 18.01 1.75
CA VAL A 40 -4.78 19.09 2.15
C VAL A 40 -4.20 19.88 3.33
N ASN A 41 -3.72 19.19 4.37
CA ASN A 41 -3.20 19.86 5.57
C ASN A 41 -1.95 20.69 5.28
N THR A 42 -1.06 20.23 4.40
CA THR A 42 0.17 20.97 4.08
C THR A 42 -0.08 22.27 3.29
N ARG A 43 -1.20 22.37 2.56
CA ARG A 43 -1.57 23.61 1.84
C ARG A 43 -1.80 24.78 2.79
N SER A 44 -2.39 24.53 3.96
CA SER A 44 -2.72 25.56 4.96
C SER A 44 -1.55 25.90 5.90
N MET A 45 -0.44 25.16 5.85
CA MET A 45 0.71 25.40 6.72
C MET A 45 1.48 26.68 6.34
N GLN A 46 1.82 27.50 7.34
CA GLN A 46 2.65 28.69 7.15
C GLN A 46 4.13 28.33 6.95
N ASP A 47 4.62 27.34 7.70
CA ASP A 47 5.97 26.80 7.52
C ASP A 47 6.03 25.96 6.23
N ARG A 48 6.58 26.58 5.17
CA ARG A 48 6.66 25.97 3.85
C ARG A 48 7.76 24.92 3.73
N VAL A 49 8.82 25.02 4.52
CA VAL A 49 9.91 24.03 4.51
C VAL A 49 9.42 22.73 5.13
N TYR A 50 8.74 22.81 6.27
CA TYR A 50 8.13 21.65 6.89
C TYR A 50 7.00 21.06 6.03
N ALA A 51 6.14 21.91 5.44
CA ALA A 51 5.10 21.43 4.54
C ALA A 51 5.66 20.63 3.35
N ALA A 52 6.77 21.09 2.77
CA ALA A 52 7.45 20.39 1.68
C ALA A 52 8.02 19.03 2.13
N SER A 53 8.69 18.98 3.28
CA SER A 53 9.31 17.74 3.77
C SER A 53 8.27 16.66 4.11
N VAL A 54 7.12 17.04 4.66
CA VAL A 54 6.03 16.09 4.93
C VAL A 54 5.39 15.61 3.63
N ASN A 55 5.22 16.49 2.63
CA ASN A 55 4.73 16.09 1.31
C ASN A 55 5.68 15.12 0.60
N GLU A 56 6.98 15.39 0.64
CA GLU A 56 8.01 14.50 0.09
C GLU A 56 7.98 13.14 0.77
N ARG A 57 7.87 13.10 2.10
CA ARG A 57 7.75 11.85 2.84
C ARG A 57 6.49 11.06 2.46
N ALA A 58 5.35 11.73 2.31
CA ALA A 58 4.11 11.08 1.89
C ALA A 58 4.21 10.49 0.48
N LYS A 59 4.82 11.24 -0.47
CA LYS A 59 5.09 10.74 -1.82
C LYS A 59 6.05 9.55 -1.82
N ALA A 60 7.16 9.63 -1.08
CA ALA A 60 8.12 8.53 -0.98
C ALA A 60 7.46 7.24 -0.45
N LEU A 61 6.58 7.35 0.55
CA LEU A 61 5.81 6.21 1.06
C LEU A 61 4.84 5.66 -0.01
N MET A 62 4.15 6.52 -0.75
CA MET A 62 3.27 6.09 -1.84
C MET A 62 4.07 5.36 -2.94
N ASP A 63 5.18 5.95 -3.39
CA ASP A 63 6.02 5.42 -4.46
C ASP A 63 6.62 4.06 -4.10
N GLU A 64 6.97 3.87 -2.82
CA GLU A 64 7.48 2.59 -2.33
C GLU A 64 6.37 1.54 -2.20
N TRP A 65 5.26 1.88 -1.56
CA TRP A 65 4.33 0.89 -1.03
C TRP A 65 3.11 0.61 -1.92
N ILE A 66 2.66 1.57 -2.74
CA ILE A 66 1.53 1.35 -3.66
C ILE A 66 1.87 0.26 -4.68
N PRO A 67 3.00 0.31 -5.42
CA PRO A 67 3.31 -0.70 -6.43
C PRO A 67 3.43 -2.10 -5.83
N ARG A 68 3.98 -2.21 -4.62
CA ARG A 68 4.13 -3.47 -3.87
C ARG A 68 2.78 -4.06 -3.48
N ALA A 69 1.89 -3.26 -2.89
CA ALA A 69 0.55 -3.69 -2.53
C ALA A 69 -0.27 -4.10 -3.76
N GLU A 70 -0.14 -3.37 -4.87
CA GLU A 70 -0.80 -3.73 -6.11
C GLU A 70 -0.28 -5.03 -6.72
N ALA A 71 1.04 -5.21 -6.76
CA ALA A 71 1.64 -6.44 -7.25
C ALA A 71 1.15 -7.65 -6.45
N LEU A 72 1.12 -7.51 -5.12
CA LEU A 72 0.63 -8.56 -4.22
C LEU A 72 -0.86 -8.87 -4.46
N SER A 73 -1.71 -7.85 -4.55
CA SER A 73 -3.14 -8.02 -4.82
C SER A 73 -3.41 -8.67 -6.19
N ARG A 74 -2.66 -8.27 -7.23
CA ARG A 74 -2.74 -8.89 -8.56
C ARG A 74 -2.30 -10.35 -8.55
N HIS A 75 -1.20 -10.67 -7.87
CA HIS A 75 -0.73 -12.04 -7.72
C HIS A 75 -1.78 -12.93 -7.06
N VAL A 76 -2.39 -12.46 -5.97
CA VAL A 76 -3.47 -13.21 -5.28
C VAL A 76 -4.66 -13.40 -6.22
N SER A 77 -5.07 -12.34 -6.93
CA SER A 77 -6.21 -12.40 -7.85
C SER A 77 -6.01 -13.42 -8.97
N ALA A 78 -4.82 -13.49 -9.56
CA ALA A 78 -4.47 -14.49 -10.57
C ALA A 78 -4.59 -15.91 -10.03
N HIS A 79 -4.02 -16.16 -8.84
CA HIS A 79 -4.11 -17.44 -8.15
C HIS A 79 -5.55 -17.89 -7.84
N LEU A 80 -6.39 -16.95 -7.38
CA LEU A 80 -7.79 -17.24 -7.04
C LEU A 80 -8.65 -17.57 -8.27
N GLN A 81 -8.31 -17.02 -9.43
CA GLN A 81 -9.00 -17.27 -10.69
C GLN A 81 -8.50 -18.53 -11.42
N GLY A 82 -7.61 -19.31 -10.81
CA GLY A 82 -7.04 -20.52 -11.41
C GLY A 82 -5.93 -20.25 -12.43
N GLY A 83 -5.38 -19.04 -12.47
CA GLY A 83 -4.14 -18.77 -13.19
C GLY A 83 -2.96 -19.41 -12.47
N GLU A 84 -2.15 -20.19 -13.20
CA GLU A 84 -0.82 -20.57 -12.72
C GLU A 84 -0.03 -19.27 -12.49
N ALA A 85 0.56 -19.14 -11.30
CA ALA A 85 1.26 -17.94 -10.86
C ALA A 85 2.75 -17.98 -11.14
#